data_AF-A0A945HT74-F1
#
_entry.id   AF-A0A945HT74-F1
#
_cell.length_a   1.000
_cell.length_b   1.000
_cell.length_c   1.000
_cell.angle_alpha   90.00
_cell.angle_beta   90.00
_cell.angle_gamma   90.00
#
_symmetry.space_group_name_H-M   'P 1'
#
loop_
_entity.id
_entity.type
_entity.pdbx_description
1 polymer ?
#
loop_
_entity_poly.entity_id
_entity_poly.type
_entity_poly.pdbx_seq_one_letter_code
_entity_poly.pdbx_strand_id
1 'polypeptide(L)'
;MKKLVLFFLVISVNMSVAQEAVLLRLNYENNATYSTKMIVSQEMGAMMSMEMSMDMEMEVTAVKNENYDTKTKFTKMSMEMLQGGNLMSFDSSKSDDELDATGKMMKTQMGPMLEAVIYSNVTTLGEASVVSIEPMIPGVEDIASQSSIVVYPKEAVKVGSTWTMSKEEKGMKMDFLYTVQSILKENV
;
A
#
# COMPACT_ATOMS: atom_id res chain seq x y z
N MET A 1 -11.79 -60.15 41.64
CA MET A 1 -12.24 -59.75 40.30
C MET A 1 -12.35 -58.23 40.27
N LYS A 2 -11.77 -57.58 39.25
CA LYS A 2 -12.31 -56.42 38.51
C LYS A 2 -12.79 -55.21 39.36
N LYS A 3 -12.27 -53.99 39.28
CA LYS A 3 -11.49 -53.29 38.25
C LYS A 3 -10.90 -52.01 38.83
N LEU A 4 -9.72 -51.67 38.30
CA LEU A 4 -9.10 -50.34 38.24
C LEU A 4 -10.11 -49.21 38.00
N VAL A 5 -9.95 -48.08 38.69
CA VAL A 5 -10.20 -46.76 38.09
C VAL A 5 -9.02 -45.86 38.45
N LEU A 6 -8.03 -45.86 37.56
CA LEU A 6 -6.89 -44.95 37.56
C LEU A 6 -7.40 -43.60 37.04
N PHE A 7 -7.27 -42.55 37.85
CA PHE A 7 -7.63 -41.19 37.46
C PHE A 7 -6.56 -40.67 36.49
N PHE A 8 -6.75 -40.90 35.18
CA PHE A 8 -5.91 -40.31 34.13
C PHE A 8 -6.29 -38.82 34.01
N LEU A 9 -5.50 -37.96 34.64
CA LEU A 9 -5.48 -36.53 34.35
C LEU A 9 -4.87 -36.37 32.95
N VAL A 10 -5.70 -36.38 31.91
CA VAL A 10 -5.28 -36.04 30.55
C VAL A 10 -5.03 -34.54 30.53
N ILE A 11 -3.78 -34.15 30.78
CA ILE A 11 -3.30 -32.82 30.41
C ILE A 11 -3.26 -32.82 28.89
N SER A 12 -4.36 -32.40 28.25
CA SER A 12 -4.33 -31.98 26.86
C SER A 12 -3.45 -30.74 26.80
N VAL A 13 -2.15 -30.94 26.63
CA VAL A 13 -1.23 -29.89 26.20
C VAL A 13 -1.75 -29.46 24.84
N ASN A 14 -2.55 -28.39 24.82
CA ASN A 14 -2.71 -27.62 23.61
C ASN A 14 -1.30 -27.10 23.34
N MET A 15 -0.55 -27.81 22.50
CA MET A 15 0.63 -27.26 21.86
C MET A 15 0.12 -26.16 20.94
N SER A 16 -0.22 -25.01 21.53
CA SER A 16 -0.19 -23.74 20.85
C SER A 16 1.24 -23.63 20.36
N VAL A 17 1.46 -24.02 19.10
CA VAL A 17 2.73 -23.83 18.41
C VAL A 17 2.93 -22.31 18.46
N ALA A 18 3.72 -21.84 19.41
CA ALA A 18 4.05 -20.43 19.52
C ALA A 18 4.79 -20.12 18.22
N GLN A 19 4.09 -19.46 17.29
CA GLN A 19 4.67 -19.12 16.02
C GLN A 19 5.92 -18.29 16.31
N GLU A 20 7.07 -18.78 15.83
CA GLU A 20 8.36 -18.15 16.07
C GLU A 20 8.30 -16.69 15.62
N ALA A 21 8.92 -15.82 16.41
CA ALA A 21 9.01 -14.40 16.06
C ALA A 21 9.90 -14.24 14.83
N VAL A 22 9.47 -13.41 13.88
CA VAL A 22 10.18 -13.18 12.61
C VAL A 22 10.44 -11.69 12.38
N LEU A 23 11.47 -11.38 11.62
CA LEU A 23 11.71 -10.02 11.14
C LEU A 23 10.88 -9.79 9.87
N LEU A 24 10.04 -8.76 9.87
CA LEU A 24 9.32 -8.33 8.66
C LEU A 24 10.20 -7.36 7.88
N ARG A 25 10.58 -7.72 6.67
CA ARG A 25 11.38 -6.89 5.77
C ARG A 25 10.83 -6.98 4.36
N LEU A 26 10.94 -5.89 3.61
CA LEU A 26 10.86 -5.96 2.16
C LEU A 26 12.03 -6.80 1.65
N ASN A 27 11.76 -7.64 0.65
CA ASN A 27 12.74 -8.50 0.02
C ASN A 27 12.59 -8.42 -1.50
N TYR A 28 12.85 -7.23 -2.04
CA TYR A 28 12.71 -6.99 -3.47
C TYR A 28 13.88 -7.57 -4.27
N GLU A 29 13.56 -8.16 -5.41
CA GLU A 29 14.53 -8.75 -6.33
C GLU A 29 15.03 -7.71 -7.33
N ASN A 30 16.30 -7.81 -7.72
CA ASN A 30 16.89 -6.88 -8.69
C ASN A 30 16.31 -7.08 -10.08
N ASN A 31 15.97 -5.99 -10.76
CA ASN A 31 15.27 -5.95 -12.06
C ASN A 31 13.86 -6.59 -12.05
N ALA A 32 13.29 -6.86 -10.88
CA ALA A 32 11.91 -7.30 -10.78
C ALA A 32 10.95 -6.11 -10.96
N THR A 33 9.79 -6.39 -11.52
CA THR A 33 8.68 -5.43 -11.64
C THR A 33 7.50 -5.91 -10.80
N TYR A 34 6.97 -5.03 -9.97
CA TYR A 34 5.83 -5.30 -9.10
C TYR A 34 4.67 -4.40 -9.53
N SER A 35 3.54 -5.01 -9.85
CA SER A 35 2.30 -4.27 -10.11
C SER A 35 1.58 -4.01 -8.79
N THR A 36 1.18 -2.76 -8.57
CA THR A 36 0.45 -2.34 -7.37
C THR A 36 -0.84 -1.66 -7.80
N LYS A 37 -1.93 -1.97 -7.11
CA LYS A 37 -3.20 -1.27 -7.24
C LYS A 37 -3.53 -0.56 -5.95
N MET A 38 -3.65 0.76 -6.00
CA MET A 38 -4.07 1.59 -4.89
C MET A 38 -5.52 2.03 -5.11
N ILE A 39 -6.37 1.78 -4.13
CA ILE A 39 -7.76 2.25 -4.11
C ILE A 39 -7.90 3.19 -2.91
N VAL A 40 -8.28 4.43 -3.17
CA VAL A 40 -8.54 5.45 -2.16
C VAL A 40 -10.02 5.78 -2.19
N SER A 41 -10.72 5.49 -1.11
CA SER A 41 -12.12 5.86 -0.93
C SER A 41 -12.22 6.88 0.20
N GLN A 42 -12.87 8.01 -0.07
CA GLN A 42 -13.08 9.08 0.89
C GLN A 42 -14.55 9.48 0.89
N GLU A 43 -15.15 9.45 2.09
CA GLU A 43 -16.54 9.84 2.33
C GLU A 43 -16.56 11.03 3.29
N MET A 44 -16.82 12.23 2.78
CA MET A 44 -16.88 13.47 3.57
C MET A 44 -18.34 13.89 3.86
N GLY A 45 -19.17 12.90 4.22
CA GLY A 45 -20.59 13.09 4.50
C GLY A 45 -21.40 13.45 3.24
N ALA A 46 -22.53 14.13 3.42
CA ALA A 46 -23.48 14.39 2.32
C ALA A 46 -22.96 15.35 1.23
N MET A 47 -21.78 15.95 1.38
CA MET A 47 -21.26 16.96 0.45
C MET A 47 -20.34 16.38 -0.63
N MET A 48 -19.57 15.34 -0.31
CA MET A 48 -18.57 14.79 -1.21
C MET A 48 -18.28 13.32 -0.91
N SER A 49 -18.30 12.50 -1.94
CA SER A 49 -17.63 11.20 -1.94
C SER A 49 -16.65 11.12 -3.11
N MET A 50 -15.55 10.40 -2.91
CA MET A 50 -14.54 10.20 -3.93
C MET A 50 -14.00 8.78 -3.84
N GLU A 51 -13.99 8.08 -4.97
CA GLU A 51 -13.26 6.84 -5.17
C GLU A 51 -12.20 7.07 -6.25
N MET A 52 -10.96 6.71 -5.96
CA MET A 52 -9.83 6.81 -6.87
C MET A 52 -9.13 5.45 -6.95
N SER A 53 -8.87 4.97 -8.16
CA SER A 53 -8.05 3.78 -8.39
C SER A 53 -6.81 4.18 -9.19
N MET A 54 -5.65 3.73 -8.75
CA MET A 54 -4.38 3.94 -9.42
C MET A 54 -3.66 2.59 -9.53
N ASP A 55 -3.48 2.14 -10.77
CA ASP A 55 -2.64 1.01 -11.07
C ASP A 55 -1.24 1.53 -11.39
N MET A 56 -0.22 0.91 -10.79
CA MET A 56 1.17 1.31 -10.86
C MET A 56 2.06 0.11 -11.16
N GLU A 57 3.17 0.36 -11.84
CA GLU A 57 4.27 -0.58 -11.99
C GLU A 57 5.52 0.00 -11.35
N MET A 58 6.11 -0.74 -10.42
CA MET A 58 7.36 -0.42 -9.76
C MET A 58 8.45 -1.39 -10.24
N GLU A 59 9.45 -0.87 -10.93
CA GLU A 59 10.65 -1.57 -11.34
C GLU A 59 11.76 -1.34 -10.29
N VAL A 60 12.42 -2.41 -9.85
CA VAL A 60 13.59 -2.33 -8.96
C VAL A 60 14.84 -2.24 -9.83
N THR A 61 15.46 -1.07 -9.86
CA THR A 61 16.60 -0.79 -10.74
C THR A 61 17.94 -1.14 -10.09
N ALA A 62 18.00 -1.18 -8.75
CA ALA A 62 19.16 -1.68 -8.02
C ALA A 62 18.78 -2.19 -6.62
N VAL A 63 19.36 -3.33 -6.24
CA VAL A 63 19.37 -3.81 -4.86
C VAL A 63 20.71 -3.46 -4.22
N LYS A 64 20.65 -2.64 -3.16
CA LYS A 64 21.78 -2.31 -2.28
C LYS A 64 21.53 -2.96 -0.92
N ASN A 65 22.57 -3.01 -0.07
CA ASN A 65 22.53 -3.76 1.19
C ASN A 65 21.22 -3.62 1.99
N GLU A 66 20.79 -2.39 2.27
CA GLU A 66 19.58 -2.11 3.04
C GLU A 66 18.53 -1.29 2.27
N ASN A 67 18.75 -1.05 0.98
CA ASN A 67 17.95 -0.13 0.18
C ASN A 67 17.74 -0.64 -1.25
N TYR A 68 16.64 -0.20 -1.85
CA TYR A 68 16.24 -0.48 -3.21
C TYR A 68 16.13 0.85 -3.96
N ASP A 69 16.79 0.96 -5.11
CA ASP A 69 16.44 2.01 -6.06
C ASP A 69 15.30 1.51 -6.93
N THR A 70 14.30 2.35 -7.12
CA THR A 70 13.07 1.98 -7.81
C THR A 70 12.65 3.07 -8.79
N LYS A 71 11.92 2.63 -9.81
CA LYS A 71 11.26 3.47 -10.81
C LYS A 71 9.80 3.06 -10.86
N THR A 72 8.90 3.98 -10.53
CA THR A 72 7.46 3.74 -10.52
C THR A 72 6.77 4.55 -11.61
N LYS A 73 5.79 3.95 -12.27
CA LYS A 73 4.91 4.61 -13.23
C LYS A 73 3.46 4.28 -12.95
N PHE A 74 2.56 5.22 -13.21
CA PHE A 74 1.13 4.95 -13.26
C PHE A 74 0.78 4.33 -14.62
N THR A 75 0.08 3.20 -14.60
CA THR A 75 -0.36 2.50 -15.82
C THR A 75 -1.84 2.71 -16.10
N LYS A 76 -2.65 2.89 -15.05
CA LYS A 76 -4.07 3.25 -15.17
C LYS A 76 -4.49 4.13 -14.00
N MET A 77 -5.38 5.08 -14.28
CA MET A 77 -6.03 5.90 -13.26
C MET A 77 -7.52 5.99 -13.54
N SER A 78 -8.34 5.87 -12.50
CA SER A 78 -9.76 6.19 -12.56
C SER A 78 -10.18 6.96 -11.30
N MET A 79 -11.19 7.80 -11.46
CA MET A 79 -11.78 8.57 -10.38
C MET A 79 -13.29 8.66 -10.60
N GLU A 80 -14.03 8.48 -9.53
CA GLU A 80 -15.45 8.83 -9.43
C GLU A 80 -15.61 9.77 -8.24
N MET A 81 -16.20 10.93 -8.47
CA MET A 81 -16.45 11.92 -7.43
C MET A 81 -17.89 12.38 -7.52
N LEU A 82 -18.62 12.25 -6.41
CA LEU A 82 -19.95 12.84 -6.26
C LEU A 82 -19.81 14.10 -5.43
N GLN A 83 -20.09 15.27 -6.02
CA GLN A 83 -20.04 16.55 -5.31
C GLN A 83 -21.34 17.31 -5.52
N GLY A 84 -22.07 17.57 -4.42
CA GLY A 84 -23.34 18.31 -4.47
C GLY A 84 -24.39 17.69 -5.42
N GLY A 85 -24.39 16.36 -5.55
CA GLY A 85 -25.29 15.61 -6.45
C GLY A 85 -24.81 15.50 -7.90
N ASN A 86 -23.70 16.13 -8.28
CA ASN A 86 -23.09 15.96 -9.59
C ASN A 86 -22.04 14.86 -9.56
N LEU A 87 -22.21 13.85 -10.42
CA LEU A 87 -21.21 12.81 -10.62
C LEU A 87 -20.19 13.29 -11.65
N MET A 88 -18.93 13.23 -11.28
CA MET A 88 -17.79 13.49 -12.14
C MET A 88 -16.98 12.20 -12.22
N SER A 89 -16.65 11.76 -13.44
CA SER A 89 -15.96 10.50 -13.64
C SER A 89 -14.84 10.61 -14.65
N PHE A 90 -13.76 9.88 -14.40
CA PHE A 90 -12.61 9.76 -15.27
C PHE A 90 -12.08 8.32 -15.25
N ASP A 91 -11.74 7.80 -16.43
CA ASP A 91 -11.00 6.53 -16.58
C ASP A 91 -9.99 6.73 -17.72
N SER A 92 -8.71 6.56 -17.42
CA SER A 92 -7.62 6.75 -18.38
C SER A 92 -7.61 5.76 -19.53
N SER A 93 -8.34 4.64 -19.41
CA SER A 93 -8.49 3.65 -20.48
C SER A 93 -9.57 4.02 -21.51
N LYS A 94 -10.39 5.04 -21.24
CA LYS A 94 -11.41 5.54 -22.16
C LYS A 94 -10.83 6.52 -23.19
N SER A 95 -11.30 6.40 -24.42
CA SER A 95 -11.03 7.38 -25.48
C SER A 95 -11.78 8.69 -25.21
N ASP A 96 -11.37 9.77 -25.88
CA ASP A 96 -12.01 11.09 -25.69
C ASP A 96 -13.50 11.07 -26.05
N ASP A 97 -13.92 10.26 -27.02
CA ASP A 97 -15.32 10.16 -27.44
C ASP A 97 -16.21 9.42 -26.43
N GLU A 98 -15.59 8.66 -25.52
CA GLU A 98 -16.27 7.94 -24.44
C GLU A 98 -16.36 8.76 -23.14
N LEU A 99 -15.73 9.94 -23.10
CA LEU A 99 -15.74 10.84 -21.96
C LEU A 99 -16.74 11.99 -22.19
N ASP A 100 -17.54 12.27 -21.16
CA ASP A 100 -18.35 13.49 -21.13
C ASP A 100 -17.47 14.75 -20.95
N ALA A 101 -18.09 15.93 -20.97
CA ALA A 101 -17.35 17.19 -20.85
C ALA A 101 -16.52 17.27 -19.55
N THR A 102 -17.02 16.71 -18.45
CA THR A 102 -16.35 16.71 -17.16
C THR A 102 -15.21 15.69 -17.13
N GLY A 103 -15.41 14.51 -17.71
CA GLY A 103 -14.37 13.49 -17.86
C GLY A 103 -13.23 13.95 -18.75
N LYS A 104 -13.50 14.72 -19.80
CA LYS A 104 -12.48 15.39 -20.62
C LYS A 104 -11.67 16.40 -19.82
N MET A 105 -12.35 17.20 -18.99
CA MET A 105 -11.69 18.17 -18.11
C MET A 105 -10.79 17.47 -17.07
N MET A 106 -11.26 16.38 -16.47
CA MET A 106 -10.45 15.56 -15.55
C MET A 106 -9.26 14.92 -16.26
N LYS A 107 -9.45 14.41 -17.48
CA LYS A 107 -8.36 13.85 -18.30
C LYS A 107 -7.25 14.87 -18.55
N THR A 108 -7.58 16.14 -18.79
CA THR A 108 -6.57 17.21 -18.94
C THR A 108 -5.75 17.41 -17.66
N GLN A 109 -6.34 17.23 -16.48
CA GLN A 109 -5.65 17.41 -15.20
C GLN A 109 -4.86 16.18 -14.76
N MET A 110 -5.44 14.98 -14.94
CA MET A 110 -4.88 13.73 -14.41
C MET A 110 -4.07 12.95 -15.45
N GLY A 111 -4.42 13.08 -16.73
CA GLY A 111 -3.75 12.38 -17.83
C GLY A 111 -2.23 12.55 -17.84
N PRO A 112 -1.68 13.77 -17.65
CA PRO A 112 -0.22 13.96 -17.59
C PRO A 112 0.49 13.14 -16.52
N MET A 113 -0.20 12.73 -15.44
CA MET A 113 0.42 11.90 -14.39
C MET A 113 0.84 10.53 -14.92
N LEU A 114 0.17 9.99 -15.95
CA LEU A 114 0.52 8.71 -16.59
C LEU A 114 1.87 8.76 -17.33
N GLU A 115 2.34 9.97 -17.66
CA GLU A 115 3.64 10.17 -18.30
C GLU A 115 4.77 10.28 -17.28
N ALA A 116 4.44 10.52 -16.01
CA ALA A 116 5.42 10.74 -14.95
C ALA A 116 6.12 9.42 -14.56
N VAL A 117 7.42 9.55 -14.38
CA VAL A 117 8.29 8.51 -13.84
C VAL A 117 8.81 8.97 -12.49
N ILE A 118 8.49 8.21 -11.44
CA ILE A 118 8.89 8.50 -10.06
C ILE A 118 10.11 7.64 -9.74
N TYR A 119 11.25 8.28 -9.46
CA TYR A 119 12.44 7.61 -8.96
C TYR A 119 12.45 7.69 -7.45
N SER A 120 12.60 6.58 -6.76
CA SER A 120 12.55 6.51 -5.30
C SER A 120 13.60 5.55 -4.74
N ASN A 121 14.05 5.84 -3.52
CA ASN A 121 14.79 4.90 -2.70
C ASN A 121 13.86 4.31 -1.64
N VAL A 122 13.89 2.99 -1.45
CA VAL A 122 13.06 2.28 -0.47
C VAL A 122 13.95 1.42 0.42
N THR A 123 13.84 1.54 1.74
CA THR A 123 14.60 0.72 2.69
C THR A 123 13.99 -0.68 2.82
N THR A 124 14.75 -1.64 3.35
CA THR A 124 14.20 -2.95 3.77
C THR A 124 13.09 -2.86 4.82
N LEU A 125 12.94 -1.71 5.50
CA LEU A 125 11.86 -1.44 6.45
C LEU A 125 10.62 -0.80 5.81
N GLY A 126 10.64 -0.48 4.52
CA GLY A 126 9.50 0.14 3.82
C GLY A 126 9.44 1.67 3.89
N GLU A 127 10.43 2.31 4.51
CA GLU A 127 10.61 3.75 4.39
C GLU A 127 11.00 4.09 2.95
N ALA A 128 10.24 4.96 2.28
CA ALA A 128 10.54 5.43 0.94
C ALA A 128 10.80 6.93 0.92
N SER A 129 11.71 7.35 0.05
CA SER A 129 11.99 8.75 -0.26
C SER A 129 12.02 8.95 -1.77
N VAL A 130 11.25 9.91 -2.25
CA VAL A 130 11.28 10.33 -3.65
C VAL A 130 12.62 11.02 -3.94
N VAL A 131 13.31 10.56 -4.98
CA VAL A 131 14.58 11.12 -5.47
C VAL A 131 14.31 12.16 -6.54
N SER A 132 13.47 11.84 -7.52
CA SER A 132 13.06 12.75 -8.60
C SER A 132 11.77 12.28 -9.28
N ILE A 133 11.13 13.20 -10.01
CA ILE A 133 9.94 12.94 -10.82
C ILE A 133 10.18 13.55 -12.21
N GLU A 134 10.01 12.74 -13.26
CA GLU A 134 10.29 13.14 -14.64
C GLU A 134 9.15 12.74 -15.60
N PRO A 135 8.53 13.70 -16.33
CA PRO A 135 8.61 15.15 -16.10
C PRO A 135 7.98 15.53 -14.74
N MET A 136 8.29 16.72 -14.24
CA MET A 136 7.64 17.23 -13.03
C MET A 136 6.16 17.56 -13.32
N ILE A 137 5.25 16.73 -12.81
CA ILE A 137 3.80 16.90 -12.94
C ILE A 137 3.21 17.29 -11.58
N PRO A 138 2.44 18.39 -11.49
CA PRO A 138 1.76 18.78 -10.25
C PRO A 138 0.91 17.63 -9.66
N GLY A 139 1.01 17.43 -8.35
CA GLY A 139 0.25 16.42 -7.62
C GLY A 139 0.87 15.02 -7.59
N VAL A 140 1.81 14.69 -8.49
CA VAL A 140 2.50 13.38 -8.47
C VAL A 140 3.35 13.22 -7.20
N GLU A 141 4.02 14.28 -6.77
CA GLU A 141 4.83 14.26 -5.54
C GLU A 141 3.99 13.93 -4.30
N ASP A 142 2.78 14.48 -4.22
CA ASP A 142 1.86 14.24 -3.10
C ASP A 142 1.32 12.81 -3.06
N ILE A 143 1.16 12.18 -4.23
CA ILE A 143 0.76 10.77 -4.33
C ILE A 143 1.96 9.89 -3.98
N ALA A 144 3.14 10.23 -4.50
CA ALA A 144 4.38 9.50 -4.26
C ALA A 144 4.77 9.51 -2.78
N SER A 145 4.66 10.65 -2.09
CA SER A 145 4.95 10.76 -0.66
C SER A 145 4.03 9.89 0.19
N GLN A 146 2.80 9.62 -0.27
CA GLN A 146 1.82 8.78 0.42
C GLN A 146 1.98 7.27 0.12
N SER A 147 2.84 6.88 -0.81
CA SER A 147 3.03 5.48 -1.21
C SER A 147 3.69 4.60 -0.12
N SER A 148 4.45 5.19 0.81
CA SER A 148 4.94 4.48 2.01
C SER A 148 3.81 4.29 3.02
N ILE A 149 3.01 3.25 2.79
CA ILE A 149 1.87 2.93 3.65
C ILE A 149 2.35 2.30 4.95
N VAL A 150 3.37 1.43 4.93
CA VAL A 150 3.82 0.68 6.13
C VAL A 150 5.33 0.81 6.32
N VAL A 151 5.74 1.18 7.54
CA VAL A 151 7.12 1.01 8.02
C VAL A 151 7.16 -0.17 8.98
N TYR A 152 7.95 -1.19 8.65
CA TYR A 152 8.06 -2.43 9.43
C TYR A 152 8.88 -2.21 10.72
N PRO A 153 8.55 -2.92 11.81
CA PRO A 153 9.29 -2.81 13.06
C PRO A 153 10.70 -3.40 12.93
N LYS A 154 11.65 -2.79 13.63
CA LYS A 154 13.03 -3.30 13.69
C LYS A 154 13.12 -4.62 14.45
N GLU A 155 12.29 -4.79 15.46
CA GLU A 155 12.21 -6.00 16.30
C GLU A 155 11.40 -7.11 15.64
N ALA A 156 11.66 -8.35 16.06
CA ALA A 156 10.92 -9.51 15.60
C ALA A 156 9.48 -9.48 16.13
N VAL A 157 8.53 -9.85 15.27
CA VAL A 157 7.10 -9.88 15.58
C VAL A 157 6.52 -11.27 15.42
N LYS A 158 5.43 -11.52 16.13
CA LYS A 158 4.62 -12.74 16.04
C LYS A 158 3.18 -12.36 15.72
N VAL A 159 2.34 -13.35 15.41
CA VAL A 159 0.90 -13.11 15.29
C VAL A 159 0.35 -12.46 16.56
N GLY A 160 -0.43 -11.39 16.38
CA GLY A 160 -0.94 -10.53 17.44
C GLY A 160 0.00 -9.40 17.88
N SER A 161 1.26 -9.36 17.42
CA SER A 161 2.12 -8.18 17.64
C SER A 161 1.51 -6.96 16.96
N THR A 162 1.66 -5.80 17.62
CA THR A 162 1.20 -4.52 17.11
C THR A 162 2.30 -3.49 17.12
N TRP A 163 2.29 -2.58 16.16
CA TRP A 163 3.12 -1.39 16.18
C TRP A 163 2.37 -0.19 15.61
N THR A 164 2.82 1.00 15.97
CA THR A 164 2.21 2.25 15.53
C THR A 164 3.16 3.03 14.65
N MET A 165 2.58 3.77 13.72
CA MET A 165 3.28 4.77 12.91
C MET A 165 2.44 6.04 12.93
N SER A 166 3.09 7.19 13.06
CA SER A 166 2.43 8.49 12.89
C SER A 166 3.04 9.21 11.71
N LYS A 167 2.22 9.81 10.87
CA LYS A 167 2.65 10.65 9.76
C LYS A 167 1.96 12.00 9.85
N GLU A 168 2.70 13.07 9.63
CA GLU A 168 2.14 14.42 9.55
C GLU A 168 2.37 14.94 8.14
N GLU A 169 1.29 15.28 7.45
CA GLU A 169 1.36 15.72 6.05
C GLU A 169 0.27 16.77 5.80
N LYS A 170 0.68 17.93 5.29
CA LYS A 170 -0.23 19.06 4.97
C LYS A 170 -1.18 19.45 6.11
N GLY A 171 -0.68 19.42 7.35
CA GLY A 171 -1.46 19.76 8.55
C GLY A 171 -2.45 18.68 9.01
N MET A 172 -2.45 17.51 8.37
CA MET A 172 -3.16 16.33 8.84
C MET A 172 -2.20 15.40 9.58
N LYS A 173 -2.60 14.98 10.79
CA LYS A 173 -1.92 13.92 11.52
C LYS A 173 -2.65 12.61 11.29
N MET A 174 -1.94 11.63 10.74
CA MET A 174 -2.43 10.27 10.50
C MET A 174 -1.73 9.32 11.47
N ASP A 175 -2.50 8.65 12.32
CA ASP A 175 -2.02 7.65 13.27
C ASP A 175 -2.46 6.25 12.78
N PHE A 176 -1.49 5.37 12.55
CA PHE A 176 -1.68 4.01 12.06
C PHE A 176 -1.38 3.00 13.17
N LEU A 177 -2.24 1.99 13.32
CA LEU A 177 -2.02 0.83 14.18
C LEU A 177 -2.00 -0.43 13.32
N TYR A 178 -0.83 -1.06 13.23
CA TYR A 178 -0.63 -2.32 12.53
C TYR A 178 -0.76 -3.49 13.50
N THR A 179 -1.38 -4.59 13.05
CA THR A 179 -1.48 -5.85 13.80
C THR A 179 -1.11 -7.01 12.89
N VAL A 180 -0.18 -7.87 13.33
CA VAL A 180 0.15 -9.10 12.59
C VAL A 180 -0.99 -10.10 12.72
N GLN A 181 -1.76 -10.30 11.65
CA GLN A 181 -2.86 -11.28 11.65
C GLN A 181 -2.38 -12.71 11.40
N SER A 182 -1.39 -12.90 10.53
CA SER A 182 -0.85 -14.20 10.17
C SER A 182 0.56 -14.07 9.60
N ILE A 183 1.39 -15.11 9.78
CA ILE A 183 2.69 -15.25 9.10
C ILE A 183 2.64 -16.59 8.35
N LEU A 184 2.83 -16.55 7.03
CA LEU A 184 2.84 -17.74 6.18
C LEU A 184 4.29 -18.23 6.01
N LYS A 185 4.52 -19.53 6.15
CA LYS A 185 5.86 -20.13 6.13
C LYS A 185 6.49 -20.25 4.73
N GLU A 186 5.74 -19.97 3.66
CA GLU A 186 6.23 -20.23 2.31
C GLU A 186 7.44 -19.37 1.90
N ASN A 187 7.75 -18.29 2.63
CA ASN A 187 8.89 -17.40 2.35
C ASN A 187 9.61 -16.88 3.62
N VAL A 188 9.65 -17.66 4.71
CA VAL A 188 10.47 -17.34 5.91
C VAL A 188 11.89 -17.88 5.74
#